data_AF-A0A258GXF7-F1
#
_entry.id   AF-A0A258GXF7-F1
#
_cell.length_a   1.000
_cell.length_b   1.000
_cell.length_c   1.000
_cell.angle_alpha   90.00
_cell.angle_beta   90.00
_cell.angle_gamma   90.00
#
_symmetry.space_group_name_H-M   'P 1'
#
loop_
_entity.id
_entity.type
_entity.pdbx_description
1 polymer ?
#
loop_
_entity_poly.entity_id
_entity_poly.type
_entity_poly.pdbx_seq_one_letter_code
_entity_poly.pdbx_strand_id
1 'polypeptide(L)'
;MGGLKWIGGLAVAGAAFVAVPEAKANTQRTCAVDSVAVIDARMHIKCAPIPSIGHTQAIYYFAMNLGEGPAKVQSLIALAIAAKQQGKPMVLWFDMNDYKSVPGCAGSNCRKLRGAAME
;
A
#
# COMPACT_ATOMS: atom_id res chain seq x y z
N MET A 1 25.75 0.97 -46.38
CA MET A 1 24.37 1.49 -46.56
C MET A 1 23.44 0.47 -45.89
N GLY A 2 22.98 0.58 -44.65
CA GLY A 2 22.63 1.77 -43.87
C GLY A 2 21.13 2.01 -43.94
N GLY A 3 20.32 1.20 -43.26
CA GLY A 3 18.90 1.51 -43.02
C GLY A 3 17.94 0.32 -43.05
N LEU A 4 17.38 -0.04 -41.89
CA LEU A 4 15.94 0.07 -41.66
C LEU A 4 15.68 0.04 -40.14
N LYS A 5 15.33 1.21 -39.62
CA LYS A 5 15.05 1.49 -38.22
C LYS A 5 13.55 1.27 -38.02
N TRP A 6 13.14 0.17 -37.39
CA TRP A 6 11.75 -0.01 -36.95
C TRP A 6 11.62 0.61 -35.56
N ILE A 7 11.10 1.84 -35.54
CA ILE A 7 10.47 2.47 -34.39
C ILE A 7 8.98 2.26 -34.60
N GLY A 8 8.26 1.65 -33.65
CA GLY A 8 6.81 1.62 -33.74
C GLY A 8 6.17 0.48 -32.98
N GLY A 9 6.01 0.68 -31.68
CA GLY A 9 5.23 -0.20 -30.83
C GLY A 9 4.87 0.52 -29.54
N LEU A 10 4.17 1.65 -29.66
CA LEU A 10 3.52 2.30 -28.53
C LEU A 10 2.39 1.37 -28.08
N ALA A 11 2.67 0.49 -27.13
CA ALA A 11 1.64 -0.25 -26.42
C ALA A 11 0.91 0.71 -25.48
N VAL A 12 -0.20 1.29 -25.96
CA VAL A 12 -1.20 1.92 -25.10
C VAL A 12 -2.27 0.87 -24.85
N ALA A 13 -2.12 0.09 -23.78
CA ALA A 13 -3.19 -0.75 -23.26
C ALA A 13 -2.92 -1.14 -21.81
N GLY A 14 -3.87 -0.83 -20.93
CA GLY A 14 -3.95 -1.35 -19.57
C GLY A 14 -3.86 -0.24 -18.53
N ALA A 15 -4.86 -0.16 -17.67
CA ALA A 15 -4.94 0.76 -16.55
C ALA A 15 -3.56 0.94 -15.89
N ALA A 16 -3.15 2.20 -15.67
CA ALA A 16 -2.04 2.48 -14.78
C ALA A 16 -2.47 2.01 -13.38
N PHE A 17 -2.16 0.77 -13.04
CA PHE A 17 -2.20 0.31 -11.66
C PHE A 17 -1.25 1.24 -10.92
N VAL A 18 -1.81 2.16 -10.13
CA VAL A 18 -1.02 2.99 -9.22
C VAL A 18 -0.60 2.06 -8.09
N ALA A 19 0.37 1.20 -8.40
CA ALA A 19 1.00 0.33 -7.45
C ALA A 19 2.23 1.05 -6.92
N VAL A 20 2.38 1.07 -5.61
CA VAL A 20 3.63 1.40 -4.97
C VAL A 20 4.31 0.07 -4.64
N PRO A 21 5.19 -0.45 -5.53
CA PRO A 21 5.80 -1.76 -5.35
C PRO A 21 6.76 -1.74 -4.15
N GLU A 22 6.79 -2.83 -3.38
CA GLU A 22 7.87 -3.11 -2.44
C GLU A 22 8.34 -4.56 -2.56
N ALA A 23 9.66 -4.73 -2.51
CA ALA A 23 10.35 -5.95 -2.91
C ALA A 23 10.37 -7.09 -1.87
N LYS A 24 9.71 -6.97 -0.70
CA LYS A 24 9.87 -7.94 0.41
C LYS A 24 8.64 -8.14 1.32
N ALA A 25 7.41 -7.95 0.85
CA ALA A 25 6.25 -8.28 1.67
C ALA A 25 5.96 -9.79 1.64
N ASN A 26 5.73 -10.40 2.80
CA ASN A 26 5.35 -11.82 2.88
C ASN A 26 3.82 -12.05 2.98
N THR A 27 3.03 -10.99 3.08
CA THR A 27 1.57 -11.08 3.20
C THR A 27 0.89 -9.96 2.43
N GLN A 28 -0.28 -10.27 1.85
CA GLN A 28 -1.15 -9.29 1.20
C GLN A 28 -2.57 -9.36 1.76
N ARG A 29 -3.28 -8.23 1.74
CA ARG A 29 -4.67 -8.14 2.19
C ARG A 29 -5.40 -7.06 1.40
N THR A 30 -6.60 -7.38 0.95
CA THR A 30 -7.56 -6.36 0.49
C THR A 30 -8.04 -5.51 1.68
N CYS A 31 -8.10 -4.20 1.49
CA CYS A 31 -8.40 -3.22 2.51
C CYS A 31 -9.39 -2.19 1.96
N ALA A 32 -10.56 -2.10 2.58
CA ALA A 32 -11.38 -0.91 2.46
C ALA A 32 -10.81 0.16 3.41
N VAL A 33 -10.31 1.26 2.87
CA VAL A 33 -9.65 2.31 3.66
C VAL A 33 -10.69 3.06 4.49
N ASP A 34 -10.61 2.94 5.81
CA ASP A 34 -11.44 3.67 6.77
C ASP A 34 -10.87 5.06 7.03
N SER A 35 -9.58 5.15 7.33
CA SER A 35 -8.89 6.41 7.56
C SER A 35 -7.40 6.34 7.25
N VAL A 36 -6.82 7.50 6.94
CA VAL A 36 -5.38 7.68 6.74
C VAL A 36 -4.92 8.79 7.66
N ALA A 37 -3.85 8.58 8.41
CA ALA A 37 -3.30 9.56 9.34
C ALA A 37 -1.77 9.60 9.24
N VAL A 38 -1.19 10.76 9.52
CA VAL A 38 0.27 10.93 9.66
C VAL A 38 0.55 11.43 11.07
N ILE A 39 1.21 10.62 11.89
CA ILE A 39 1.45 10.87 13.32
C ILE A 39 2.87 10.39 13.64
N ASP A 40 3.62 11.16 14.45
CA ASP A 40 4.98 10.80 14.92
C ASP A 40 5.93 10.32 13.80
N ALA A 41 5.97 11.07 12.70
CA ALA A 41 6.76 10.78 11.50
C ALA A 41 6.46 9.41 10.86
N ARG A 42 5.19 8.98 10.92
CA ARG A 42 4.72 7.74 10.29
C ARG A 42 3.39 7.97 9.62
N MET A 43 3.18 7.33 8.48
CA MET A 43 1.83 7.19 7.93
C MET A 43 1.15 5.96 8.51
N HIS A 44 -0.16 6.04 8.67
CA HIS A 44 -1.02 4.96 9.12
C HIS A 44 -2.22 4.85 8.18
N ILE A 45 -2.49 3.65 7.67
CA ILE A 45 -3.73 3.31 6.98
C ILE A 45 -4.53 2.41 7.91
N LYS A 46 -5.74 2.83 8.25
CA LYS A 46 -6.70 2.00 8.96
C LYS A 46 -7.63 1.34 7.95
N CYS A 47 -7.71 0.02 7.99
CA CYS A 47 -8.62 -0.77 7.18
C CYS A 47 -9.89 -1.11 7.96
N ALA A 48 -11.03 -1.01 7.30
CA ALA A 48 -12.27 -1.56 7.83
C ALA A 48 -12.14 -3.09 8.01
N PRO A 49 -12.81 -3.66 9.03
CA PRO A 49 -12.94 -5.11 9.16
C PRO A 49 -13.61 -5.69 7.90
N ILE A 50 -13.03 -6.75 7.33
CA ILE A 50 -13.66 -7.52 6.25
C ILE A 50 -14.26 -8.78 6.88
N PRO A 51 -15.60 -8.91 6.91
CA PRO A 51 -16.27 -9.99 7.66
C PRO A 51 -15.95 -11.41 7.17
N SER A 52 -15.36 -11.56 5.97
CA SER A 52 -15.24 -12.84 5.26
C SER A 52 -13.83 -13.48 5.26
N ILE A 53 -12.80 -12.81 5.81
CA ILE A 53 -11.41 -13.30 5.76
C ILE A 53 -10.91 -13.58 7.18
N GLY A 54 -10.90 -14.85 7.57
CA GLY A 54 -10.66 -15.33 8.94
C GLY A 54 -9.26 -15.11 9.53
N HIS A 55 -8.33 -14.44 8.83
CA HIS A 55 -6.93 -14.37 9.28
C HIS A 55 -6.56 -13.15 10.14
N THR A 56 -7.31 -12.04 10.17
CA THR A 56 -6.82 -10.81 10.84
C THR A 56 -7.92 -9.88 11.35
N GLN A 57 -8.94 -10.38 12.06
CA GLN A 57 -9.89 -9.49 12.73
C GLN A 57 -9.20 -8.49 13.68
N ALA A 58 -7.98 -8.75 14.17
CA ALA A 58 -7.27 -7.84 15.07
C ALA A 58 -6.39 -6.78 14.37
N ILE A 59 -5.91 -7.00 13.14
CA ILE A 59 -4.95 -6.10 12.49
C ILE A 59 -5.72 -5.06 11.67
N TYR A 60 -5.82 -3.85 12.20
CA TYR A 60 -6.56 -2.76 11.58
C TYR A 60 -5.64 -1.70 10.98
N TYR A 61 -4.41 -1.59 11.49
CA TYR A 61 -3.51 -0.50 11.15
C TYR A 61 -2.30 -1.01 10.37
N PHE A 62 -1.96 -0.30 9.30
CA PHE A 62 -0.77 -0.55 8.49
C PHE A 62 0.05 0.72 8.46
N ALA A 63 1.29 0.66 8.92
CA ALA A 63 2.11 1.84 9.15
C ALA A 63 3.44 1.79 8.41
N MET A 64 3.92 2.95 7.95
CA MET A 64 5.23 3.10 7.32
C MET A 64 5.91 4.35 7.87
N ASN A 65 7.20 4.25 8.18
CA ASN A 65 8.00 5.38 8.62
C ASN A 65 8.27 6.34 7.44
N LEU A 66 8.10 7.65 7.66
CA LEU A 66 8.38 8.67 6.64
C LEU A 66 9.84 8.62 6.13
N GLY A 67 10.77 8.17 6.98
CA GLY A 67 12.19 8.04 6.65
C GLY A 67 12.53 6.91 5.68
N GLU A 68 11.62 5.97 5.40
CA GLU A 68 11.87 4.86 4.45
C GLU A 68 11.82 5.30 2.97
N GLY A 69 11.37 6.53 2.71
CA GLY A 69 11.29 7.09 1.37
C GLY A 69 10.14 8.10 1.28
N PRO A 70 10.40 9.40 1.47
CA PRO A 70 9.34 10.42 1.54
C PRO A 70 8.42 10.42 0.32
N ALA A 71 8.97 10.28 -0.89
CA ALA A 71 8.20 10.20 -2.13
C ALA A 71 7.29 8.96 -2.16
N LYS A 72 7.80 7.81 -1.69
CA LYS A 72 7.02 6.57 -1.60
C LYS A 72 5.85 6.71 -0.64
N VAL A 73 6.11 7.26 0.54
CA VAL A 73 5.08 7.46 1.56
C VAL A 73 4.01 8.45 1.08
N GLN A 74 4.42 9.55 0.44
CA GLN A 74 3.47 10.50 -0.15
C GLN A 74 2.58 9.83 -1.21
N SER A 75 3.15 8.99 -2.08
CA SER A 75 2.38 8.21 -3.06
C SER A 75 1.40 7.25 -2.40
N LEU A 76 1.80 6.57 -1.31
CA LEU A 76 0.91 5.68 -0.56
C LEU A 76 -0.23 6.43 0.12
N ILE A 77 0.05 7.60 0.72
CA ILE A 77 -0.97 8.45 1.32
C ILE A 77 -1.97 8.91 0.25
N ALA A 78 -1.47 9.43 -0.88
CA ALA A 78 -2.31 9.88 -1.98
C ALA A 78 -3.18 8.75 -2.54
N LEU A 79 -2.61 7.57 -2.72
CA LEU A 79 -3.32 6.37 -3.17
C LEU A 79 -4.44 5.98 -2.18
N ALA A 80 -4.14 5.97 -0.88
CA ALA A 80 -5.11 5.61 0.15
C ALA A 80 -6.26 6.61 0.28
N ILE A 81 -5.96 7.91 0.15
CA ILE A 81 -6.99 8.96 0.08
C ILE A 81 -7.85 8.78 -1.17
N ALA A 82 -7.24 8.55 -2.34
CA ALA A 82 -7.95 8.37 -3.59
C ALA A 82 -8.88 7.14 -3.55
N ALA A 83 -8.40 6.01 -3.05
CA ALA A 83 -9.20 4.79 -2.90
C ALA A 83 -10.41 5.00 -1.98
N LYS A 84 -10.20 5.67 -0.83
CA LYS A 84 -11.29 6.04 0.08
C LYS A 84 -12.33 6.94 -0.61
N GLN A 85 -11.87 7.98 -1.32
CA GLN A 85 -12.76 8.91 -2.03
C GLN A 85 -13.55 8.23 -3.16
N GLN A 86 -12.96 7.23 -3.82
CA GLN A 86 -13.59 6.46 -4.89
C GLN A 86 -14.43 5.29 -4.36
N GLY A 87 -14.43 5.02 -3.06
CA GLY A 87 -15.10 3.85 -2.47
C GLY A 87 -14.52 2.52 -2.98
N LYS A 88 -13.26 2.51 -3.41
CA LYS A 88 -12.59 1.32 -3.95
C LYS A 88 -11.68 0.66 -2.90
N PRO A 89 -11.63 -0.68 -2.86
CA PRO A 89 -10.67 -1.37 -2.03
C PRO A 89 -9.25 -1.22 -2.59
N MET A 90 -8.27 -1.42 -1.72
CA MET A 90 -6.85 -1.50 -2.07
C MET A 90 -6.28 -2.84 -1.66
N VAL A 91 -5.33 -3.36 -2.42
CA VAL A 91 -4.44 -4.42 -1.95
C VAL A 91 -3.31 -3.78 -1.18
N LEU A 92 -3.13 -4.19 0.07
CA LEU A 92 -1.98 -3.82 0.90
C LEU A 92 -1.01 -4.99 0.96
N TRP A 93 0.27 -4.70 0.82
CA TRP A 93 1.37 -5.62 1.07
C TRP A 93 2.05 -5.22 2.38
N PHE A 94 2.24 -6.18 3.27
CA PHE A 94 2.75 -5.94 4.62
C PHE A 94 3.51 -7.16 5.16
N ASP A 95 4.28 -6.94 6.22
CA ASP A 95 4.96 -8.01 6.93
C ASP A 95 4.18 -8.43 8.17
N MET A 96 3.68 -9.67 8.18
CA MET A 96 2.81 -10.17 9.26
C MET A 96 3.49 -10.24 10.63
N ASN A 97 4.82 -10.35 10.67
CA ASN A 97 5.59 -10.46 11.93
C ASN A 97 6.33 -9.17 12.29
N ASP A 98 6.33 -8.17 11.40
CA ASP A 98 7.05 -6.92 11.61
C ASP A 98 6.11 -5.82 12.08
N TYR A 99 6.04 -5.64 13.40
CA TYR A 99 5.36 -4.52 14.04
C TYR A 99 6.34 -3.58 14.75
N LYS A 100 7.54 -4.05 15.12
CA LYS A 100 8.50 -3.25 15.91
C LYS A 100 9.33 -2.29 15.08
N SER A 101 9.51 -2.54 13.78
CA SER A 101 10.34 -1.65 12.95
C SER A 101 9.67 -0.32 12.61
N VAL A 102 8.37 -0.18 12.92
CA VAL A 102 7.62 1.07 12.77
C VAL A 102 7.25 1.57 14.17
N PRO A 103 8.04 2.47 14.78
CA PRO A 103 8.10 2.64 16.23
C PRO A 103 6.80 2.49 17.03
N GLY A 104 5.84 3.39 17.16
CA GLY A 104 4.64 3.20 18.01
C GLY A 104 3.55 2.23 17.51
N CYS A 105 3.90 1.19 16.76
CA CYS A 105 2.97 0.21 16.19
C CYS A 105 2.75 -0.95 17.17
N ALA A 106 1.54 -1.05 17.74
CA ALA A 106 1.23 -2.10 18.69
C ALA A 106 1.13 -3.48 18.00
N GLY A 107 1.80 -4.48 18.57
CA GLY A 107 1.93 -5.81 17.96
C GLY A 107 0.62 -6.60 17.80
N SER A 108 -0.46 -6.19 18.47
CA SER A 108 -1.77 -6.84 18.34
C SER A 108 -2.55 -6.39 17.11
N ASN A 109 -2.43 -5.11 16.71
CA ASN A 109 -3.34 -4.52 15.72
C ASN A 109 -2.67 -3.70 14.62
N CYS A 110 -1.34 -3.56 14.65
CA CYS A 110 -0.59 -2.75 13.70
C CYS A 110 0.53 -3.55 13.03
N ARG A 111 0.71 -3.39 11.72
CA ARG A 111 1.80 -4.04 10.95
C ARG A 111 2.54 -3.05 10.07
N LYS A 112 3.81 -3.36 9.78
CA LYS A 112 4.58 -2.60 8.80
C LYS A 112 3.98 -2.75 7.41
N LEU A 113 3.53 -1.64 6.85
CA LEU A 113 3.14 -1.51 5.46
C LEU A 113 4.40 -1.53 4.59
N ARG A 114 4.29 -2.23 3.46
CA ARG A 114 5.35 -2.33 2.46
C ARG A 114 4.92 -1.65 1.15
N GLY A 115 3.71 -1.95 0.71
CA GLY A 115 3.19 -1.37 -0.52
C GLY A 115 1.68 -1.37 -0.53
N ALA A 116 1.14 -0.70 -1.53
CA ALA A 116 -0.27 -0.78 -1.81
C ALA A 116 -0.57 -0.53 -3.30
N ALA A 117 -1.70 -1.05 -3.76
CA ALA A 117 -2.26 -0.80 -5.08
C ALA A 117 -3.78 -0.68 -4.98
N MET A 118 -4.40 0.08 -5.88
CA MET A 118 -5.85 -0.01 -6.08
C MET A 118 -6.21 -1.28 -6.87
N GLU A 119 -7.33 -1.90 -6.52
CA GLU A 119 -7.99 -2.93 -7.35
C GLU A 119 -8.81 -2.32 -8.49
#